data_AF-A0A835EDZ0-F1
#
_entry.id   AF-A0A835EDZ0-F1
#
_cell.length_a   1.000
_cell.length_b   1.000
_cell.length_c   1.000
_cell.angle_alpha   90.00
_cell.angle_beta   90.00
_cell.angle_gamma   90.00
#
_symmetry.space_group_name_H-M   'P 1'
#
loop_
_entity.id
_entity.type
_entity.pdbx_description
1 polymer ?
#
loop_
_entity_poly.entity_id
_entity_poly.type
_entity_poly.pdbx_seq_one_letter_code
_entity_poly.pdbx_strand_id
1 'polypeptide(L)'
;MAAGLCLHLCPRLRAFAASSRPFFAAQSGALPLLLRRAGPAMPLAARARRGLSSSTAAAPPAEDDDFATAADLRFEPPLEVVKYPDPVLRARNKRINTFDASLRALADEMFDVMYKTDGIGLSAPQVGVNVQLMVFNPAGVKGEGEEIVLVNPVVYKSAKRLLVFEEGCLSFPGIYANVVRPESVKIEAQDVTGAKIKVKLSGLPARVFQHEFDHLLGILFFDRMTMDVLETVREQLKNLEKKYEERTGLLSPETVENYKGTKDVFSFSR
;
A
#
# COMPACT_ATOMS: atom_id res chain seq x y z
N MET A 1 -22.96 -24.22 18.02
CA MET A 1 -22.12 -25.27 17.41
C MET A 1 -21.80 -24.84 15.98
N ALA A 2 -20.52 -24.86 15.61
CA ALA A 2 -20.01 -24.31 14.37
C ALA A 2 -20.39 -25.17 13.16
N ALA A 3 -20.99 -24.55 12.15
CA ALA A 3 -21.14 -25.13 10.81
C ALA A 3 -20.06 -24.50 9.92
N GLY A 4 -19.00 -25.27 9.65
CA GLY A 4 -17.97 -24.90 8.67
C GLY A 4 -18.53 -25.06 7.25
N LEU A 5 -18.62 -23.96 6.52
CA LEU A 5 -19.01 -23.98 5.11
C LEU A 5 -17.78 -24.34 4.26
N CYS A 6 -17.85 -25.51 3.64
CA CYS A 6 -16.85 -26.03 2.73
C CYS A 6 -17.12 -25.47 1.32
N LEU A 7 -16.22 -24.64 0.79
CA LEU A 7 -16.29 -24.10 -0.58
C LEU A 7 -15.93 -25.19 -1.59
N HIS A 8 -16.88 -25.57 -2.44
CA HIS A 8 -16.65 -26.40 -3.62
C HIS A 8 -16.16 -25.54 -4.80
N LEU A 9 -14.88 -25.72 -5.16
CA LEU A 9 -14.31 -25.24 -6.42
C LEU A 9 -14.55 -26.29 -7.51
N CYS A 10 -15.14 -25.87 -8.65
CA CYS A 10 -15.23 -26.69 -9.86
C CYS A 10 -13.97 -26.47 -10.75
N PRO A 11 -13.51 -27.48 -11.50
CA PRO A 11 -12.11 -27.60 -11.91
C PRO A 11 -11.87 -27.22 -13.38
N ARG A 12 -10.75 -26.58 -13.67
CA ARG A 12 -9.99 -26.74 -14.93
C ARG A 12 -8.62 -26.10 -14.80
N LEU A 13 -7.59 -26.94 -14.65
CA LEU A 13 -6.25 -26.84 -15.25
C LEU A 13 -5.39 -27.99 -14.67
N ARG A 14 -5.32 -29.12 -15.41
CA ARG A 14 -4.19 -30.06 -15.38
C ARG A 14 -3.05 -29.41 -16.21
N ALA A 15 -1.76 -29.55 -15.96
CA ALA A 15 -1.02 -30.66 -15.37
C ALA A 15 0.36 -30.18 -14.86
N PHE A 16 0.86 -30.79 -13.78
CA PHE A 16 2.29 -31.05 -13.59
C PHE A 16 2.44 -32.36 -12.81
N ALA A 17 3.00 -33.38 -13.46
CA ALA A 17 3.49 -34.61 -12.84
C ALA A 17 4.96 -34.37 -12.43
N ALA A 18 5.29 -34.48 -11.14
CA ALA A 18 5.78 -35.68 -10.45
C ALA A 18 7.28 -35.99 -10.70
N SER A 19 8.10 -35.87 -9.64
CA SER A 19 8.99 -36.97 -9.24
C SER A 19 9.53 -36.76 -7.83
N SER A 20 9.23 -37.74 -6.99
CA SER A 20 9.69 -38.04 -5.64
C SER A 20 11.17 -38.47 -5.56
N ARG A 21 11.87 -38.16 -4.45
CA ARG A 21 12.29 -39.13 -3.41
C ARG A 21 13.20 -38.51 -2.31
N PRO A 22 13.28 -39.14 -1.12
CA PRO A 22 13.83 -38.58 0.12
C PRO A 22 15.26 -39.05 0.43
N PHE A 23 15.96 -38.36 1.34
CA PHE A 23 17.20 -38.89 1.94
C PHE A 23 17.35 -38.53 3.43
N PHE A 24 17.37 -39.62 4.21
CA PHE A 24 18.06 -39.94 5.47
C PHE A 24 18.36 -38.93 6.59
N ALA A 25 18.08 -39.43 7.79
CA ALA A 25 18.45 -38.95 9.10
C ALA A 25 19.95 -39.05 9.40
N ALA A 26 20.43 -38.21 10.33
CA ALA A 26 21.55 -38.55 11.21
C ALA A 26 21.41 -37.84 12.57
N GLN A 27 21.87 -38.55 13.59
CA GLN A 27 21.65 -38.39 15.02
C GLN A 27 22.83 -37.66 15.72
N SER A 28 22.51 -37.10 16.89
CA SER A 28 23.26 -37.11 18.17
C SER A 28 24.61 -36.37 18.32
N GLY A 29 24.67 -35.57 19.40
CA GLY A 29 25.91 -35.12 20.06
C GLY A 29 25.63 -34.18 21.23
N ALA A 30 25.96 -34.59 22.45
CA ALA A 30 25.68 -33.89 23.72
C ALA A 30 26.85 -33.00 24.20
N LEU A 31 26.50 -31.90 24.92
CA LEU A 31 27.07 -31.20 26.12
C LEU A 31 28.59 -31.28 26.46
N PRO A 32 29.22 -30.33 27.22
CA PRO A 32 28.65 -29.58 28.36
C PRO A 32 29.10 -28.10 28.60
N LEU A 33 28.53 -27.54 29.68
CA LEU A 33 28.76 -26.29 30.42
C LEU A 33 30.18 -25.71 30.43
N LEU A 34 30.26 -24.37 30.50
CA LEU A 34 31.18 -23.67 31.41
C LEU A 34 30.64 -22.29 31.84
N LEU A 35 30.42 -22.16 33.15
CA LEU A 35 30.19 -20.91 33.89
C LEU A 35 31.37 -19.95 33.70
N ARG A 36 31.10 -18.65 33.55
CA ARG A 36 32.08 -17.63 33.92
C ARG A 36 31.44 -16.38 34.52
N ARG A 37 32.04 -15.99 35.64
CA ARG A 37 31.61 -15.05 36.68
C ARG A 37 31.57 -13.60 36.20
N ALA A 38 30.61 -12.87 36.76
CA ALA A 38 30.53 -11.42 36.78
C ALA A 38 31.67 -10.81 37.63
N GLY A 39 32.14 -9.63 37.22
CA GLY A 39 33.07 -8.74 37.92
C GLY A 39 32.67 -7.27 37.68
N PRO A 40 33.13 -6.34 38.54
CA PRO A 40 32.26 -5.30 39.09
C PRO A 40 32.23 -3.98 38.31
N ALA A 41 31.11 -3.27 38.48
CA ALA A 41 30.92 -1.89 38.08
C ALA A 41 31.65 -0.93 39.03
N MET A 42 32.33 0.07 38.46
CA MET A 42 32.86 1.24 39.16
C MET A 42 32.14 2.50 38.64
N PRO A 43 31.83 3.47 39.51
CA PRO A 43 31.03 4.64 39.16
C PRO A 43 31.94 5.77 38.64
N LEU A 44 31.49 6.49 37.62
CA LEU A 44 32.07 7.80 37.30
C LEU A 44 30.99 8.87 37.35
N ALA A 45 31.11 9.72 38.36
CA ALA A 45 30.40 10.97 38.50
C ALA A 45 30.73 11.91 37.34
N ALA A 46 29.70 12.52 36.74
CA ALA A 46 29.87 13.67 35.85
C ALA A 46 28.93 14.80 36.30
N ARG A 47 29.59 15.85 36.78
CA ARG A 47 29.08 17.16 37.19
C ARG A 47 28.06 17.76 36.21
N ALA A 48 27.00 18.31 36.80
CA ALA A 48 26.16 19.31 36.17
C ALA A 48 26.97 20.56 35.81
N ARG A 49 26.89 20.98 34.54
CA ARG A 49 27.21 22.35 34.12
C ARG A 49 25.95 22.96 33.52
N ARG A 50 25.53 24.09 34.09
CA ARG A 50 24.53 24.99 33.54
C ARG A 50 25.02 25.50 32.19
N GLY A 51 24.24 25.29 31.15
CA GLY A 51 24.37 25.91 29.85
C GLY A 51 23.01 26.46 29.44
N LEU A 52 22.90 27.79 29.42
CA LEU A 52 21.78 28.51 28.84
C LEU A 52 21.97 28.43 27.32
N SER A 53 21.11 27.69 26.63
CA SER A 53 20.95 27.82 25.18
C SER A 53 19.46 27.82 24.85
N SER A 54 18.99 28.97 24.39
CA SER A 54 17.73 29.13 23.68
C SER A 54 17.80 28.33 22.38
N SER A 55 17.21 27.14 22.38
CA SER A 55 16.68 26.54 21.17
C SER A 55 15.19 26.33 21.40
N THR A 56 14.36 27.00 20.62
CA THR A 56 13.01 26.51 20.34
C THR A 56 13.17 25.20 19.59
N ALA A 57 13.37 24.11 20.34
CA ALA A 57 13.09 22.79 19.85
C ALA A 57 11.62 22.82 19.41
N ALA A 58 11.38 22.73 18.11
CA ALA A 58 10.05 22.43 17.61
C ALA A 58 9.57 21.21 18.40
N ALA A 59 8.40 21.36 19.05
CA ALA A 59 7.78 20.26 19.74
C ALA A 59 7.72 19.06 18.79
N PRO A 60 7.95 17.83 19.28
CA PRO A 60 7.64 16.65 18.47
C PRO A 60 6.21 16.79 17.95
N PRO A 61 5.93 16.45 16.67
CA PRO A 61 4.59 16.57 16.13
C PRO A 61 3.64 15.82 17.06
N ALA A 62 2.58 16.52 17.49
CA ALA A 62 1.62 15.98 18.44
C ALA A 62 1.06 14.65 17.91
N GLU A 63 1.01 13.62 18.76
CA GLU A 63 0.54 12.28 18.39
C GLU A 63 -0.96 12.22 18.01
N ASP A 64 -1.69 13.35 18.12
CA ASP A 64 -3.11 13.49 17.74
C ASP A 64 -3.35 13.74 16.24
N ASP A 65 -2.30 13.98 15.43
CA ASP A 65 -2.43 14.37 14.02
C ASP A 65 -2.50 13.19 13.02
N ASP A 66 -2.64 11.95 13.50
CA ASP A 66 -2.60 10.74 12.67
C ASP A 66 -3.98 10.21 12.27
N PHE A 67 -5.06 10.66 12.93
CA PHE A 67 -6.42 10.20 12.64
C PHE A 67 -7.26 11.20 11.84
N ALA A 68 -8.05 10.69 10.92
CA ALA A 68 -9.00 11.43 10.11
C ALA A 68 -10.15 11.94 10.97
N THR A 69 -10.48 13.22 10.79
CA THR A 69 -11.68 13.85 11.34
C THR A 69 -12.88 13.58 10.41
N ALA A 70 -14.09 13.87 10.90
CA ALA A 70 -15.28 13.83 10.05
C ALA A 70 -15.21 14.79 8.85
N ALA A 71 -14.38 15.84 8.89
CA ALA A 71 -14.17 16.73 7.76
C ALA A 71 -13.28 16.10 6.69
N ASP A 72 -12.31 15.28 7.08
CA ASP A 72 -11.41 14.58 6.16
C ASP A 72 -12.12 13.46 5.35
N LEU A 73 -13.29 12.99 5.80
CA LEU A 73 -14.12 12.01 5.11
C LEU A 73 -15.22 12.65 4.24
N ARG A 74 -15.33 13.98 4.21
CA ARG A 74 -16.34 14.66 3.39
C ARG A 74 -15.92 14.62 1.93
N PHE A 75 -16.90 14.37 1.09
CA PHE A 75 -16.78 14.42 -0.35
C PHE A 75 -18.09 14.93 -0.96
N GLU A 76 -18.02 15.42 -2.19
CA GLU A 76 -19.18 15.81 -2.98
C GLU A 76 -19.32 14.84 -4.16
N PRO A 77 -20.45 14.11 -4.28
CA PRO A 77 -20.67 13.24 -5.43
C PRO A 77 -21.06 14.06 -6.68
N PRO A 78 -20.68 13.60 -7.89
CA PRO A 78 -19.91 12.39 -8.14
C PRO A 78 -18.42 12.60 -7.87
N LEU A 79 -17.78 11.58 -7.28
CA LEU A 79 -16.32 11.54 -7.16
C LEU A 79 -15.65 11.53 -8.55
N GLU A 80 -14.51 12.19 -8.66
CA GLU A 80 -13.70 12.22 -9.88
C GLU A 80 -12.30 11.65 -9.64
N VAL A 81 -11.77 10.93 -10.63
CA VAL A 81 -10.40 10.41 -10.55
C VAL A 81 -9.40 11.55 -10.74
N VAL A 82 -8.61 11.76 -9.71
CA VAL A 82 -7.43 12.62 -9.69
C VAL A 82 -6.34 12.01 -10.58
N LYS A 83 -5.74 12.86 -11.42
CA LYS A 83 -4.68 12.48 -12.37
C LYS A 83 -3.32 12.97 -11.90
N TYR A 84 -2.28 12.19 -12.18
CA TYR A 84 -0.89 12.64 -12.06
C TYR A 84 -0.67 13.94 -12.85
N PRO A 85 0.12 14.91 -12.34
CA PRO A 85 0.94 14.92 -11.12
C PRO A 85 0.30 15.66 -9.94
N ASP A 86 -1.02 15.57 -9.75
CA ASP A 86 -1.69 16.29 -8.66
C ASP A 86 -1.08 15.96 -7.27
N PRO A 87 -0.73 16.97 -6.45
CA PRO A 87 -0.01 16.75 -5.20
C PRO A 87 -0.81 15.92 -4.17
N VAL A 88 -2.14 15.84 -4.31
CA VAL A 88 -2.99 15.00 -3.45
C VAL A 88 -2.59 13.51 -3.52
N LEU A 89 -2.03 13.06 -4.65
CA LEU A 89 -1.56 11.69 -4.85
C LEU A 89 -0.25 11.39 -4.09
N ARG A 90 0.44 12.42 -3.61
CA ARG A 90 1.68 12.33 -2.80
C ARG A 90 1.47 12.72 -1.34
N ALA A 91 0.34 13.34 -1.02
CA ALA A 91 0.02 13.80 0.32
C ALA A 91 -0.11 12.61 1.30
N ARG A 92 0.19 12.87 2.58
CA ARG A 92 0.06 11.87 3.65
C ARG A 92 -1.42 11.53 3.86
N ASN A 93 -1.72 10.24 3.97
CA ASN A 93 -3.07 9.74 4.19
C ASN A 93 -3.32 9.40 5.66
N LYS A 94 -4.31 10.07 6.26
CA LYS A 94 -4.66 9.92 7.68
C LYS A 94 -5.35 8.57 7.94
N ARG A 95 -5.13 8.00 9.12
CA ARG A 95 -5.79 6.76 9.56
C ARG A 95 -7.25 7.02 9.93
N ILE A 96 -8.14 6.09 9.65
CA ILE A 96 -9.56 6.23 9.97
C ILE A 96 -9.85 5.61 11.34
N ASN A 97 -10.47 6.36 12.26
CA ASN A 97 -10.92 5.83 13.56
C ASN A 97 -12.44 5.88 13.76
N THR A 98 -13.16 6.47 12.80
CA THR A 98 -14.62 6.63 12.84
C THR A 98 -15.24 5.79 11.73
N PHE A 99 -16.13 4.85 12.10
CA PHE A 99 -16.71 3.84 11.22
C PHE A 99 -18.22 4.01 11.11
N ASP A 100 -18.64 5.16 10.56
CA ASP A 100 -20.03 5.58 10.49
C ASP A 100 -20.62 5.48 9.06
N ALA A 101 -21.77 6.12 8.84
CA ALA A 101 -22.42 6.12 7.54
C ALA A 101 -21.63 6.90 6.47
N SER A 102 -20.81 7.89 6.87
CA SER A 102 -20.01 8.67 5.92
C SER A 102 -18.90 7.82 5.30
N LEU A 103 -18.25 6.97 6.10
CA LEU A 103 -17.25 6.02 5.61
C LEU A 103 -17.84 5.02 4.62
N ARG A 104 -19.05 4.51 4.91
CA ARG A 104 -19.76 3.60 4.00
C ARG A 104 -20.13 4.30 2.70
N ALA A 105 -20.70 5.50 2.77
CA ALA A 105 -21.05 6.28 1.58
C ALA A 105 -19.82 6.58 0.71
N LEU A 106 -18.67 6.90 1.32
CA LEU A 106 -17.42 7.11 0.59
C LEU A 106 -16.97 5.82 -0.13
N ALA A 107 -17.00 4.68 0.55
CA ALA A 107 -16.63 3.40 -0.05
C ALA A 107 -17.56 3.01 -1.21
N ASP A 108 -18.87 3.22 -1.06
CA ASP A 108 -19.87 2.94 -2.10
C ASP A 108 -19.63 3.82 -3.35
N GLU A 109 -19.39 5.11 -3.16
CA GLU A 109 -19.08 6.04 -4.26
C GLU A 109 -17.74 5.74 -4.93
N MET A 110 -16.74 5.28 -4.16
CA MET A 110 -15.47 4.80 -4.72
C MET A 110 -15.68 3.56 -5.60
N PHE A 111 -16.55 2.62 -5.23
CA PHE A 111 -16.91 1.50 -6.10
C PHE A 111 -17.62 1.96 -7.37
N ASP A 112 -18.56 2.88 -7.27
CA ASP A 112 -19.27 3.41 -8.44
C ASP A 112 -18.32 4.09 -9.43
N VAL A 113 -17.35 4.88 -8.96
CA VAL A 113 -16.29 5.44 -9.82
C VAL A 113 -15.39 4.35 -10.39
N MET A 114 -14.98 3.38 -9.58
CA MET A 114 -14.14 2.27 -10.03
C MET A 114 -14.80 1.52 -11.20
N TYR A 115 -16.08 1.15 -11.08
CA TYR A 115 -16.79 0.46 -12.16
C TYR A 115 -17.06 1.37 -13.36
N LYS A 116 -17.39 2.64 -13.15
CA LYS A 116 -17.61 3.60 -14.25
C LYS A 116 -16.35 3.84 -15.10
N THR A 117 -15.18 3.55 -14.54
CA THR A 117 -13.88 3.73 -15.19
C THR A 117 -13.21 2.41 -15.57
N ASP A 118 -13.96 1.30 -15.56
CA ASP A 118 -13.47 -0.06 -15.86
C ASP A 118 -12.24 -0.46 -15.01
N GLY A 119 -12.17 0.06 -13.78
CA GLY A 119 -11.13 -0.23 -12.81
C GLY A 119 -11.39 -1.51 -12.02
N ILE A 120 -10.33 -2.10 -11.47
CA ILE A 120 -10.41 -3.28 -10.58
C ILE A 120 -10.01 -2.95 -9.13
N GLY A 121 -9.52 -1.73 -8.89
CA GLY A 121 -9.14 -1.19 -7.59
C GLY A 121 -9.14 0.34 -7.62
N LEU A 122 -9.38 0.95 -6.46
CA LEU A 122 -9.35 2.40 -6.26
C LEU A 122 -9.02 2.73 -4.80
N SER A 123 -8.13 3.69 -4.60
CA SER A 123 -7.76 4.23 -3.29
C SER A 123 -8.31 5.65 -3.09
N ALA A 124 -8.63 6.00 -1.84
CA ALA A 124 -9.24 7.30 -1.51
C ALA A 124 -8.43 8.53 -2.02
N PRO A 125 -7.08 8.53 -2.04
CA PRO A 125 -6.31 9.65 -2.58
C PRO A 125 -6.57 9.89 -4.07
N GLN A 126 -6.92 8.84 -4.82
CA GLN A 126 -7.25 8.96 -6.25
C GLN A 126 -8.60 9.64 -6.49
N VAL A 127 -9.41 9.85 -5.46
CA VAL A 127 -10.65 10.63 -5.51
C VAL A 127 -10.57 11.89 -4.65
N GLY A 128 -9.35 12.33 -4.32
CA GLY A 128 -9.10 13.57 -3.60
C GLY A 128 -9.25 13.51 -2.08
N VAL A 129 -9.41 12.30 -1.51
CA VAL A 129 -9.65 12.12 -0.06
C VAL A 129 -8.42 11.45 0.57
N ASN A 130 -7.59 12.22 1.27
CA ASN A 130 -6.33 11.72 1.86
C ASN A 130 -6.53 10.94 3.18
N VAL A 131 -7.15 9.77 3.07
CA VAL A 131 -7.36 8.83 4.19
C VAL A 131 -6.96 7.41 3.79
N GLN A 132 -6.69 6.55 4.78
CA GLN A 132 -6.30 5.16 4.54
C GLN A 132 -7.51 4.25 4.27
N LEU A 133 -8.10 4.41 3.09
CA LEU A 133 -9.22 3.63 2.58
C LEU A 133 -8.94 3.20 1.14
N MET A 134 -9.21 1.92 0.85
CA MET A 134 -9.21 1.39 -0.51
C MET A 134 -10.36 0.44 -0.72
N VAL A 135 -10.79 0.35 -1.97
CA VAL A 135 -11.78 -0.61 -2.46
C VAL A 135 -11.21 -1.36 -3.65
N PHE A 136 -11.54 -2.64 -3.80
CA PHE A 136 -11.22 -3.37 -5.01
C PHE A 136 -12.17 -4.55 -5.24
N ASN A 137 -12.38 -4.86 -6.52
CA ASN A 137 -13.07 -6.06 -6.97
C ASN A 137 -12.28 -6.65 -8.14
N PRO A 138 -11.58 -7.78 -7.94
CA PRO A 138 -10.76 -8.40 -9.00
C PRO A 138 -11.53 -8.80 -10.25
N ALA A 139 -12.87 -8.94 -10.19
CA ALA A 139 -13.70 -9.20 -11.37
C ALA A 139 -13.95 -7.92 -12.21
N GLY A 140 -13.85 -6.73 -11.62
CA GLY A 140 -14.04 -5.45 -12.31
C GLY A 140 -15.47 -5.15 -12.76
N VAL A 141 -16.46 -5.96 -12.39
CA VAL A 141 -17.85 -5.84 -12.83
C VAL A 141 -18.79 -5.82 -11.63
N LYS A 142 -19.66 -4.81 -11.56
CA LYS A 142 -20.63 -4.67 -10.46
C LYS A 142 -21.58 -5.87 -10.43
N GLY A 143 -21.70 -6.50 -9.27
CA GLY A 143 -22.52 -7.71 -9.08
C GLY A 143 -21.82 -9.03 -9.44
N GLU A 144 -20.58 -8.99 -9.94
CA GLU A 144 -19.73 -10.16 -10.15
C GLU A 144 -18.50 -10.10 -9.23
N GLY A 145 -17.96 -11.26 -8.85
CA GLY A 145 -16.81 -11.31 -7.95
C GLY A 145 -17.15 -10.95 -6.50
N GLU A 146 -16.18 -10.33 -5.82
CA GLU A 146 -16.28 -9.96 -4.42
C GLU A 146 -15.76 -8.53 -4.24
N GLU A 147 -16.61 -7.67 -3.67
CA GLU A 147 -16.25 -6.31 -3.29
C GLU A 147 -15.52 -6.33 -1.95
N ILE A 148 -14.29 -5.85 -1.95
CA ILE A 148 -13.43 -5.82 -0.77
C ILE A 148 -13.14 -4.36 -0.42
N VAL A 149 -13.45 -3.99 0.82
CA VAL A 149 -13.09 -2.69 1.41
C VAL A 149 -12.07 -2.91 2.50
N LEU A 150 -10.93 -2.21 2.41
CA LEU A 150 -9.90 -2.26 3.44
C LEU A 150 -9.64 -0.87 4.00
N VAL A 151 -9.80 -0.75 5.30
CA VAL A 151 -9.54 0.46 6.08
C VAL A 151 -8.26 0.25 6.90
N ASN A 152 -7.37 1.25 6.92
CA ASN A 152 -6.08 1.20 7.62
C ASN A 152 -5.26 -0.09 7.35
N PRO A 153 -5.10 -0.53 6.09
CA PRO A 153 -4.37 -1.75 5.81
C PRO A 153 -2.90 -1.66 6.21
N VAL A 154 -2.32 -2.78 6.65
CA VAL A 154 -0.90 -2.94 6.98
C VAL A 154 -0.40 -4.27 6.42
N VAL A 155 0.71 -4.23 5.68
CA VAL A 155 1.38 -5.44 5.20
C VAL A 155 2.36 -5.94 6.27
N TYR A 156 2.05 -7.07 6.91
CA TYR A 156 2.95 -7.66 7.92
C TYR A 156 3.86 -8.75 7.37
N LYS A 157 3.60 -9.24 6.15
CA LYS A 157 4.48 -10.19 5.46
C LYS A 157 4.27 -10.16 3.95
N SER A 158 5.37 -10.23 3.20
CA SER A 158 5.36 -10.43 1.75
C SER A 158 6.12 -11.69 1.35
N ALA A 159 5.82 -12.21 0.17
CA ALA A 159 6.58 -13.31 -0.42
C ALA A 159 7.96 -12.84 -0.90
N LYS A 160 8.97 -13.72 -0.79
CA LYS A 160 10.29 -13.49 -1.39
C LYS A 160 10.27 -13.63 -2.92
N ARG A 161 9.33 -14.43 -3.45
CA ARG A 161 9.15 -14.60 -4.90
C ARG A 161 8.55 -13.33 -5.47
N LEU A 162 9.20 -12.80 -6.50
CA LEU A 162 8.76 -11.63 -7.24
C LEU A 162 8.15 -12.04 -8.58
N LEU A 163 7.16 -11.27 -9.04
CA LEU A 163 6.52 -11.44 -10.33
C LEU A 163 6.48 -10.10 -11.07
N VAL A 164 6.74 -10.15 -12.38
CA VAL A 164 6.51 -9.05 -13.30
C VAL A 164 5.06 -9.12 -13.76
N PHE A 165 4.39 -7.97 -13.82
CA PHE A 165 3.03 -7.85 -14.35
C PHE A 165 2.87 -6.47 -14.97
N GLU A 166 2.13 -6.37 -16.07
CA GLU A 166 1.79 -5.08 -16.68
C GLU A 166 0.66 -4.42 -15.87
N GLU A 167 0.95 -3.27 -15.29
CA GLU A 167 0.00 -2.48 -14.50
C GLU A 167 -0.46 -1.26 -15.30
N GLY A 168 -1.73 -0.90 -15.13
CA GLY A 168 -2.27 0.42 -15.43
C GLY A 168 -2.77 1.10 -14.16
N CYS A 169 -3.07 2.40 -14.22
CA CYS A 169 -3.60 3.16 -13.11
C CYS A 169 -4.62 4.20 -13.62
N LEU A 170 -5.75 4.34 -12.94
CA LEU A 170 -6.79 5.31 -13.31
C LEU A 170 -6.28 6.77 -13.25
N SER A 171 -5.31 7.05 -12.38
CA SER A 171 -4.62 8.33 -12.27
C SER A 171 -3.61 8.60 -13.40
N PHE A 172 -3.33 7.60 -14.25
CA PHE A 172 -2.42 7.66 -15.40
C PHE A 172 -3.11 7.14 -16.67
N PRO A 173 -4.11 7.87 -17.21
CA PRO A 173 -4.95 7.34 -18.27
C PRO A 173 -4.16 6.91 -19.51
N GLY A 174 -4.32 5.63 -19.89
CA GLY A 174 -3.69 5.05 -21.08
C GLY A 174 -2.20 4.72 -20.94
N ILE A 175 -1.64 4.76 -19.72
CA ILE A 175 -0.26 4.37 -19.46
C ILE A 175 -0.27 2.99 -18.81
N TYR A 176 0.44 2.05 -19.45
CA TYR A 176 0.62 0.68 -18.98
C TYR A 176 2.10 0.34 -18.99
N ALA A 177 2.59 -0.28 -17.93
CA ALA A 177 4.00 -0.67 -17.86
C ALA A 177 4.24 -1.86 -16.92
N ASN A 178 5.34 -2.56 -17.14
CA ASN A 178 5.74 -3.71 -16.32
C ASN A 178 6.27 -3.27 -14.94
N VAL A 179 5.66 -3.80 -13.88
CA VAL A 179 6.06 -3.55 -12.49
C VAL A 179 6.35 -4.87 -11.77
N VAL A 180 7.46 -4.91 -11.02
CA VAL A 180 7.88 -6.08 -10.25
C VAL A 180 7.35 -5.97 -8.82
N ARG A 181 6.60 -6.98 -8.35
CA ARG A 181 6.09 -7.03 -6.96
C ARG A 181 6.14 -8.44 -6.37
N PRO A 182 6.14 -8.58 -5.04
CA PRO A 182 5.87 -9.86 -4.38
C PRO A 182 4.63 -10.58 -4.91
N GLU A 183 4.75 -11.89 -5.10
CA GLU A 183 3.65 -12.77 -5.58
C GLU A 183 2.43 -12.79 -4.64
N SER A 184 2.68 -12.64 -3.34
CA SER A 184 1.63 -12.66 -2.31
C SER A 184 2.01 -11.81 -1.11
N VAL A 185 0.98 -11.36 -0.39
CA VAL A 185 1.09 -10.56 0.83
C VAL A 185 0.15 -11.09 1.90
N LYS A 186 0.49 -10.85 3.16
CA LYS A 186 -0.39 -11.02 4.29
C LYS A 186 -0.64 -9.67 4.94
N ILE A 187 -1.91 -9.39 5.15
CA ILE A 187 -2.40 -8.07 5.53
C ILE A 187 -3.23 -8.13 6.80
N GLU A 188 -3.10 -7.09 7.61
CA GLU A 188 -4.02 -6.73 8.69
C GLU A 188 -4.74 -5.45 8.27
N ALA A 189 -6.05 -5.38 8.43
CA ALA A 189 -6.84 -4.19 8.12
C ALA A 189 -8.11 -4.17 8.98
N GLN A 190 -9.00 -3.23 8.70
CA GLN A 190 -10.36 -3.17 9.23
C GLN A 190 -11.37 -3.13 8.08
N ASP A 191 -12.58 -3.63 8.30
CA ASP A 191 -13.69 -3.42 7.38
C ASP A 191 -14.40 -2.07 7.64
N VAL A 192 -15.46 -1.76 6.88
CA VAL A 192 -16.26 -0.54 7.03
C VAL A 192 -17.00 -0.40 8.37
N THR A 193 -17.05 -1.46 9.18
CA THR A 193 -17.60 -1.45 10.55
C THR A 193 -16.53 -1.28 11.62
N GLY A 194 -15.25 -1.35 11.22
CA GLY A 194 -14.09 -1.29 12.11
C GLY A 194 -13.63 -2.66 12.62
N ALA A 195 -14.29 -3.74 12.20
CA ALA A 195 -13.90 -5.09 12.61
C ALA A 195 -12.56 -5.46 11.98
N LYS A 196 -11.67 -6.06 12.78
CA LYS A 196 -10.32 -6.42 12.33
C LYS A 196 -10.38 -7.61 11.38
N ILE A 197 -9.64 -7.51 10.28
CA ILE A 197 -9.51 -8.55 9.27
C ILE A 197 -8.04 -8.94 9.08
N LYS A 198 -7.80 -10.25 8.89
CA LYS A 198 -6.51 -10.82 8.53
C LYS A 198 -6.68 -11.63 7.25
N VAL A 199 -6.01 -11.19 6.18
CA VAL A 199 -6.17 -11.81 4.87
C VAL A 199 -4.81 -12.16 4.29
N LYS A 200 -4.75 -13.27 3.56
CA LYS A 200 -3.62 -13.63 2.71
C LYS A 200 -4.09 -13.47 1.26
N LEU A 201 -3.45 -12.57 0.53
CA LEU A 201 -3.73 -12.35 -0.88
C LEU A 201 -2.62 -12.95 -1.73
N SER A 202 -2.97 -13.50 -2.90
CA SER A 202 -2.03 -13.98 -3.92
C SER A 202 -2.61 -13.74 -5.32
N GLY A 203 -1.77 -13.80 -6.36
CA GLY A 203 -2.24 -13.62 -7.74
C GLY A 203 -2.74 -12.19 -8.00
N LEU A 204 -3.79 -12.05 -8.80
CA LEU A 204 -4.35 -10.73 -9.17
C LEU A 204 -4.82 -9.91 -7.95
N PRO A 205 -5.56 -10.47 -6.95
CA PRO A 205 -5.92 -9.70 -5.75
C PRO A 205 -4.71 -9.15 -4.98
N ALA A 206 -3.60 -9.89 -4.90
CA ALA A 206 -2.38 -9.37 -4.29
C ALA A 206 -1.74 -8.25 -5.10
N ARG A 207 -1.80 -8.34 -6.44
CA ARG A 207 -1.28 -7.31 -7.35
C ARG A 207 -2.05 -6.00 -7.15
N VAL A 208 -3.38 -6.06 -7.24
CA VAL A 208 -4.26 -4.90 -7.06
C VAL A 208 -4.06 -4.29 -5.67
N PHE A 209 -4.12 -5.10 -4.61
CA PHE A 209 -3.88 -4.62 -3.26
C PHE A 209 -2.55 -3.86 -3.12
N GLN A 210 -1.45 -4.41 -3.64
CA GLN A 210 -0.14 -3.76 -3.51
C GLN A 210 -0.07 -2.43 -4.29
N HIS A 211 -0.78 -2.31 -5.41
CA HIS A 211 -0.90 -1.07 -6.17
C HIS A 211 -1.69 -0.02 -5.39
N GLU A 212 -2.88 -0.36 -4.91
CA GLU A 212 -3.69 0.56 -4.12
C GLU A 212 -3.03 0.93 -2.79
N PHE A 213 -2.25 0.01 -2.22
CA PHE A 213 -1.56 0.23 -0.96
C PHE A 213 -0.42 1.25 -1.13
N ASP A 214 0.26 1.23 -2.29
CA ASP A 214 1.24 2.25 -2.63
C ASP A 214 0.61 3.65 -2.69
N HIS A 215 -0.59 3.79 -3.25
CA HIS A 215 -1.31 5.06 -3.22
C HIS A 215 -1.59 5.56 -1.80
N LEU A 216 -1.93 4.67 -0.87
CA LEU A 216 -2.09 5.05 0.55
C LEU A 216 -0.76 5.51 1.20
N LEU A 217 0.38 5.17 0.62
CA LEU A 217 1.71 5.62 1.04
C LEU A 217 2.24 6.81 0.21
N GLY A 218 1.45 7.35 -0.71
CA GLY A 218 1.89 8.40 -1.64
C GLY A 218 2.95 7.92 -2.65
N ILE A 219 2.98 6.60 -2.91
CA ILE A 219 3.86 5.94 -3.88
C ILE A 219 3.03 5.68 -5.14
N LEU A 220 3.56 6.03 -6.30
CA LEU A 220 2.89 5.83 -7.58
C LEU A 220 3.56 4.67 -8.31
N PHE A 221 2.81 3.96 -9.16
CA PHE A 221 3.32 2.73 -9.80
C PHE A 221 4.61 2.94 -10.63
N PHE A 222 4.84 4.14 -11.18
CA PHE A 222 6.08 4.45 -11.89
C PHE A 222 7.29 4.51 -10.96
N ASP A 223 7.09 4.73 -9.66
CA ASP A 223 8.16 4.62 -8.68
C ASP A 223 8.67 3.18 -8.54
N ARG A 224 7.85 2.21 -8.93
CA ARG A 224 8.15 0.78 -8.83
C ARG A 224 8.70 0.20 -10.16
N MET A 225 8.83 1.03 -11.20
CA MET A 225 9.40 0.63 -12.49
C MET A 225 10.92 0.58 -12.45
N THR A 226 11.53 -0.28 -13.27
CA THR A 226 12.97 -0.16 -13.58
C THR A 226 13.19 1.09 -14.43
N MET A 227 14.42 1.62 -14.46
CA MET A 227 14.73 2.80 -15.28
C MET A 227 14.43 2.57 -16.77
N ASP A 228 14.74 1.38 -17.28
CA ASP A 228 14.46 1.02 -18.68
C ASP A 228 12.95 1.04 -18.97
N VAL A 229 12.12 0.52 -18.06
CA VAL A 229 10.66 0.52 -18.22
C VAL A 229 10.12 1.95 -18.09
N LEU A 230 10.60 2.72 -17.11
CA LEU A 230 10.19 4.12 -16.93
C LEU A 230 10.47 4.95 -18.19
N GLU A 231 11.61 4.72 -18.84
CA GLU A 231 11.97 5.42 -20.08
C GLU A 231 10.93 5.20 -21.19
N THR A 232 10.33 4.01 -21.26
CA THR A 232 9.30 3.70 -22.27
C THR A 232 8.02 4.53 -22.12
N VAL A 233 7.73 5.05 -20.93
CA VAL A 233 6.53 5.83 -20.61
C VAL A 233 6.81 7.30 -20.28
N ARG A 234 8.09 7.73 -20.31
CA ARG A 234 8.52 9.07 -19.88
C ARG A 234 7.77 10.20 -20.59
N GLU A 235 7.64 10.12 -21.91
CA GLU A 235 6.94 11.15 -22.68
C GLU A 235 5.44 11.20 -22.36
N GLN A 236 4.81 10.05 -22.03
CA GLN A 236 3.41 10.04 -21.59
C GLN A 236 3.25 10.71 -20.22
N LEU A 237 4.20 10.52 -19.31
CA LEU A 237 4.22 11.20 -18.00
C LEU A 237 4.41 12.72 -18.16
N LYS A 238 5.35 13.16 -18.99
CA LYS A 238 5.55 14.59 -19.31
C LYS A 238 4.30 15.23 -19.90
N ASN A 239 3.57 14.50 -20.74
CA ASN A 239 2.30 14.97 -21.28
C ASN A 239 1.23 15.16 -20.19
N LEU A 240 1.22 14.34 -19.14
CA LEU A 240 0.34 14.52 -17.99
C LEU A 240 0.77 15.73 -17.14
N GLU A 241 2.08 15.91 -16.93
CA GLU A 241 2.64 17.10 -16.24
C GLU A 241 2.19 18.39 -16.94
N LYS A 242 2.42 18.48 -18.25
CA LYS A 242 2.00 19.63 -19.05
C LYS A 242 0.48 19.88 -19.00
N LYS A 243 -0.34 18.82 -19.11
CA LYS A 243 -1.81 18.94 -19.01
C LYS A 243 -2.25 19.49 -17.66
N TYR A 244 -1.56 19.13 -16.58
CA TYR A 244 -1.82 19.69 -15.27
C TYR A 244 -1.50 21.18 -15.22
N GLU A 245 -0.35 21.59 -15.77
CA GLU A 245 0.03 23.01 -15.84
C GLU A 245 -0.96 23.83 -16.65
N GLU A 246 -1.38 23.33 -17.82
CA GLU A 246 -2.39 23.97 -18.68
C GLU A 246 -3.75 24.09 -17.98
N ARG A 247 -4.17 23.05 -17.26
CA ARG A 247 -5.47 23.01 -16.58
C ARG A 247 -5.51 23.91 -15.33
N THR A 248 -4.42 23.96 -14.57
CA THR A 248 -4.38 24.62 -13.25
C THR A 248 -3.74 26.01 -13.28
N GLY A 249 -2.91 26.30 -14.28
CA GLY A 249 -2.05 27.48 -14.32
C GLY A 249 -0.88 27.43 -13.33
N LEU A 250 -0.68 26.31 -12.63
CA LEU A 250 0.41 26.09 -11.67
C LEU A 250 1.49 25.24 -12.32
N LEU A 251 2.74 25.38 -11.89
CA LEU A 251 3.81 24.47 -12.28
C LEU A 251 3.57 23.06 -11.72
N SER A 252 4.01 22.05 -12.46
CA SER A 252 3.95 20.67 -12.00
C SER A 252 4.74 20.51 -10.67
N PRO A 253 4.13 19.95 -9.60
CA PRO A 253 4.80 19.85 -8.30
C PRO A 253 5.90 18.79 -8.28
N GLU A 254 5.89 17.85 -9.23
CA GLU A 254 6.94 16.88 -9.47
C GLU A 254 7.19 16.73 -10.97
N THR A 255 8.36 16.21 -11.36
CA THR A 255 8.66 15.93 -12.76
C THR A 255 9.45 14.65 -12.92
N VAL A 256 9.07 13.84 -13.92
CA VAL A 256 9.75 12.60 -14.26
C VAL A 256 11.18 12.81 -14.76
N GLU A 257 11.50 13.98 -15.32
CA GLU A 257 12.83 14.31 -15.85
C GLU A 257 13.92 14.21 -14.78
N ASN A 258 13.59 14.62 -13.55
CA ASN A 258 14.51 14.59 -12.42
C ASN A 258 14.42 13.29 -11.60
N TYR A 259 13.57 12.34 -12.01
CA TYR A 259 13.37 11.10 -11.28
C TYR A 259 14.56 10.15 -11.45
N LYS A 260 15.19 9.80 -10.33
CA LYS A 260 16.43 8.99 -10.29
C LYS A 260 16.19 7.52 -9.93
N GLY A 261 14.94 7.07 -9.89
CA GLY A 261 14.59 5.76 -9.37
C GLY A 261 14.54 5.73 -7.84
N THR A 262 13.73 4.82 -7.29
CA THR A 262 13.81 4.46 -5.87
C THR A 262 14.83 3.33 -5.67
N LYS A 263 15.64 3.42 -4.61
CA LYS A 263 16.54 2.33 -4.22
C LYS A 263 15.80 1.16 -3.58
N ASP A 264 14.59 1.40 -3.08
CA ASP A 264 13.78 0.42 -2.39
C ASP A 264 12.45 0.19 -3.11
N VAL A 265 12.52 -0.60 -4.17
CA VAL A 265 11.38 -0.91 -5.06
C VAL A 265 10.41 -1.88 -4.38
N PHE A 266 10.76 -2.49 -3.24
CA PHE A 266 9.99 -3.61 -2.67
C PHE A 266 9.58 -3.44 -1.20
N SER A 267 10.10 -2.43 -0.50
CA SER A 267 9.68 -2.16 0.88
C SER A 267 8.27 -1.57 0.94
N PHE A 268 7.58 -2.01 1.98
CA PHE A 268 6.28 -1.50 2.43
C PHE A 268 6.42 -0.57 3.65
N SER A 269 7.65 -0.28 4.08
CA SER A 269 7.95 0.59 5.21
C SER A 269 8.50 1.93 4.70
N ARG A 270 7.81 3.03 5.02
CA ARG A 270 8.36 4.38 5.04
C ARG A 270 8.16 4.98 6.43
#